data_AF-A0AAJ1H8C2-F1
#
_entry.id   AF-A0AAJ1H8C2-F1
#
_cell.length_a   1.000
_cell.length_b   1.000
_cell.length_c   1.000
_cell.angle_alpha   90.00
_cell.angle_beta   90.00
_cell.angle_gamma   90.00
#
_symmetry.space_group_name_H-M   'P 1'
#
loop_
_entity.id
_entity.type
_entity.pdbx_description
1 polymer ?
#
loop_
_entity_poly.entity_id
_entity_poly.type
_entity_poly.pdbx_seq_one_letter_code
_entity_poly.pdbx_strand_id
1 'polypeptide(L)'
;MSTVVAPRMRLFAVVLWVVAVVLVPLALLTGGNPLLVPVPSIFTAFIAWAVLWRPRFELTEETLTIVDVRRTSTYPWRRVQEVRTKYGIEVVTTEGVRRTWLATRPTAALGIRRPGDGATTAADVREAADVLRAHVPAPVVQDGPPPATVEAATIVHRVHGWTVTAMIVLGVAASMAGAQL
;
A
#
# COMPACT_ATOMS: atom_id res chain seq x y z
N MET A 1 -7.88 9.19 -13.52
CA MET A 1 -7.09 8.51 -12.48
C MET A 1 -7.89 7.34 -11.91
N SER A 2 -7.41 6.11 -12.10
CA SER A 2 -8.00 4.91 -11.48
C SER A 2 -7.16 4.49 -10.27
N THR A 3 -7.77 3.82 -9.31
CA THR A 3 -7.05 3.34 -8.11
C THR A 3 -7.38 1.88 -7.84
N VAL A 4 -6.35 1.09 -7.55
CA VAL A 4 -6.51 -0.30 -7.09
C VAL A 4 -6.27 -0.35 -5.59
N VAL A 5 -7.16 -1.03 -4.88
CA VAL A 5 -7.16 -1.15 -3.41
C VAL A 5 -7.42 -2.60 -3.00
N ALA A 6 -7.32 -2.90 -1.71
CA ALA A 6 -7.70 -4.19 -1.14
C ALA A 6 -8.91 -4.00 -0.19
N PRO A 7 -10.16 -4.10 -0.70
CA PRO A 7 -11.36 -3.76 0.07
C PRO A 7 -11.51 -4.58 1.35
N ARG A 8 -11.18 -5.88 1.30
CA ARG A 8 -11.26 -6.77 2.47
C ARG A 8 -10.26 -6.38 3.57
N MET A 9 -9.06 -5.93 3.19
CA MET A 9 -8.06 -5.44 4.15
C MET A 9 -8.52 -4.13 4.78
N ARG A 10 -9.15 -3.23 4.00
CA ARG A 10 -9.75 -2.00 4.52
C ARG A 10 -10.91 -2.27 5.48
N LEU A 11 -11.76 -3.23 5.17
CA LEU A 11 -12.82 -3.67 6.07
C LEU A 11 -12.23 -4.19 7.38
N PHE A 12 -11.20 -5.04 7.31
CA PHE A 12 -10.51 -5.53 8.50
C PHE A 12 -9.88 -4.39 9.32
N ALA A 13 -9.32 -3.37 8.66
CA ALA A 13 -8.80 -2.18 9.33
C ALA A 13 -9.89 -1.44 10.12
N VAL A 14 -11.09 -1.28 9.54
CA VAL A 14 -12.25 -0.65 10.21
C VAL A 14 -12.68 -1.46 11.42
N VAL A 15 -12.75 -2.80 11.30
CA VAL A 15 -13.05 -3.67 12.45
C VAL A 15 -12.04 -3.47 13.57
N LEU A 16 -10.74 -3.44 13.25
CA LEU A 16 -9.69 -3.18 14.25
C LEU A 16 -9.80 -1.78 14.89
N TRP A 17 -10.20 -0.76 14.12
CA TRP A 17 -10.47 0.56 14.67
C TRP A 17 -11.66 0.55 15.64
N VAL A 18 -12.76 -0.13 15.28
CA VAL A 18 -13.92 -0.27 16.17
C VAL A 18 -13.52 -0.96 17.45
N VAL A 19 -12.77 -2.07 17.38
CA VAL A 19 -12.26 -2.77 18.56
C VAL A 19 -11.37 -1.85 19.41
N ALA A 20 -10.42 -1.14 18.80
CA ALA A 20 -9.54 -0.20 19.51
C ALA A 20 -10.33 0.91 20.22
N VAL A 21 -11.37 1.45 19.57
CA VAL A 21 -12.22 2.49 20.15
C VAL A 21 -13.09 1.95 21.29
N VAL A 22 -13.61 0.73 21.19
CA VAL A 22 -14.45 0.11 22.22
C VAL A 22 -13.66 -0.31 23.47
N LEU A 23 -12.41 -0.75 23.30
CA LEU A 23 -11.57 -1.17 24.43
C LEU A 23 -11.23 -0.02 25.38
N VAL A 24 -11.05 1.20 24.86
CA VAL A 24 -10.70 2.38 25.67
C VAL A 24 -11.73 2.71 26.77
N PRO A 25 -13.03 2.92 26.48
CA PRO A 25 -14.02 3.19 27.52
C PRO A 25 -14.25 1.98 28.44
N LEU A 26 -14.17 0.76 27.91
CA LEU A 26 -14.27 -0.44 28.75
C LEU A 26 -13.19 -0.48 29.83
N ALA A 27 -11.96 -0.07 29.49
CA ALA A 27 -10.86 0.02 30.44
C ALA A 27 -11.02 1.14 31.48
N LEU A 28 -11.62 2.26 31.09
CA LEU A 28 -11.93 3.34 32.02
C LEU A 28 -12.99 2.92 33.04
N LEU A 29 -13.97 2.11 32.62
CA LEU A 29 -15.03 1.59 33.50
C LEU A 29 -14.51 0.55 34.51
N THR A 30 -13.44 -0.18 34.18
CA THR A 30 -12.88 -1.22 35.06
C THR A 30 -11.84 -0.70 36.06
N GLY A 31 -11.50 0.59 36.04
CA GLY A 31 -10.63 1.24 37.03
C GLY A 31 -9.14 0.86 36.93
N GLY A 32 -8.70 0.32 35.80
CA GLY A 32 -7.29 -0.04 35.57
C GLY A 32 -6.37 1.17 35.32
N ASN A 33 -5.07 0.93 35.17
CA ASN A 33 -4.10 1.98 34.83
C ASN A 33 -4.51 2.67 33.51
N PRO A 34 -4.61 4.01 33.49
CA PRO A 34 -5.14 4.77 32.36
C PRO A 34 -4.30 4.67 31.08
N LEU A 35 -3.08 4.11 31.12
CA LEU A 35 -2.22 3.92 29.94
C LEU A 35 -2.24 2.49 29.37
N LEU A 36 -2.68 1.50 30.16
CA LEU A 36 -2.61 0.08 29.79
C LEU A 36 -3.42 -0.29 28.54
N VAL A 37 -4.52 0.42 28.30
CA VAL A 37 -5.44 0.13 27.20
C VAL A 37 -5.37 1.15 26.06
N PRO A 38 -5.26 2.48 26.28
CA PRO A 38 -5.20 3.39 25.16
C PRO A 38 -3.91 3.27 24.36
N VAL A 39 -2.76 2.96 24.97
CA VAL A 39 -1.49 2.85 24.23
C VAL A 39 -1.53 1.69 23.22
N PRO A 40 -1.88 0.44 23.61
CA PRO A 40 -2.04 -0.66 22.64
C PRO A 40 -3.17 -0.42 21.63
N SER A 41 -4.25 0.27 22.03
CA SER A 41 -5.37 0.59 21.14
C SER A 41 -4.97 1.59 20.06
N ILE A 42 -4.22 2.64 20.43
CA ILE A 42 -3.66 3.63 19.48
C ILE A 42 -2.67 2.94 18.54
N PHE A 43 -1.79 2.08 19.07
CA PHE A 43 -0.87 1.31 18.25
C PHE A 43 -1.59 0.42 17.24
N THR A 44 -2.62 -0.31 17.69
CA THR A 44 -3.45 -1.17 16.84
C THR A 44 -4.13 -0.36 15.74
N ALA A 45 -4.73 0.79 16.08
CA ALA A 45 -5.37 1.65 15.12
C ALA A 45 -4.40 2.23 14.09
N PHE A 46 -3.21 2.62 14.54
CA PHE A 46 -2.16 3.14 13.67
C PHE A 46 -1.62 2.08 12.70
N ILE A 47 -1.37 0.85 13.17
CA ILE A 47 -0.96 -0.26 12.31
C ILE A 47 -2.05 -0.61 11.31
N ALA A 48 -3.31 -0.71 11.75
CA ALA A 48 -4.43 -1.00 10.88
C ALA A 48 -4.52 0.03 9.74
N TRP A 49 -4.33 1.31 10.05
CA TRP A 49 -4.25 2.34 9.03
C TRP A 49 -3.05 2.14 8.08
N ALA A 50 -1.83 2.03 8.62
CA ALA A 50 -0.62 2.02 7.83
C ALA A 50 -0.47 0.78 6.95
N VAL A 51 -0.86 -0.39 7.46
CA VAL A 51 -0.60 -1.71 6.86
C VAL A 51 -1.77 -2.20 6.02
N LEU A 52 -3.01 -1.87 6.41
CA LEU A 52 -4.20 -2.44 5.78
C LEU A 52 -4.98 -1.41 4.96
N TRP A 53 -5.09 -0.17 5.45
CA TRP A 53 -5.91 0.85 4.79
C TRP A 53 -5.16 1.62 3.70
N ARG A 54 -3.94 2.04 4.04
CA ARG A 54 -3.11 2.95 3.25
C ARG A 54 -2.62 2.37 1.91
N PRO A 55 -2.16 1.10 1.82
CA PRO A 55 -1.61 0.57 0.58
C PRO A 55 -2.60 0.65 -0.58
N ARG A 56 -2.12 1.08 -1.75
CA ARG A 56 -2.92 1.22 -2.99
C ARG A 56 -2.03 1.47 -4.21
N PHE A 57 -2.56 1.21 -5.40
CA PHE A 57 -2.03 1.73 -6.65
C PHE A 57 -2.85 2.92 -7.10
N GLU A 58 -2.17 3.98 -7.52
CA GLU A 58 -2.77 5.13 -8.20
C GLU A 58 -2.24 5.15 -9.63
N LEU A 59 -3.15 5.06 -10.59
CA LEU A 59 -2.84 4.99 -12.00
C LEU A 59 -3.30 6.29 -12.65
N THR A 60 -2.32 7.04 -13.17
CA THR A 60 -2.55 8.16 -14.08
C THR A 60 -2.16 7.72 -15.50
N GLU A 61 -2.48 8.54 -16.50
CA GLU A 61 -2.09 8.25 -17.89
C GLU A 61 -0.56 8.21 -18.05
N GLU A 62 0.17 8.96 -17.24
CA GLU A 62 1.63 9.10 -17.36
C GLU A 62 2.42 8.24 -16.35
N THR A 63 1.84 7.98 -15.17
CA THR A 63 2.57 7.40 -14.05
C THR A 63 1.79 6.31 -13.31
N LEU A 64 2.55 5.34 -12.81
CA LEU A 64 2.14 4.39 -11.79
C LEU A 64 2.68 4.84 -10.43
N THR A 65 1.81 5.19 -9.50
CA THR A 65 2.20 5.46 -8.11
C THR A 65 1.84 4.28 -7.22
N ILE A 66 2.88 3.65 -6.66
CA ILE A 66 2.79 2.55 -5.71
C ILE A 66 2.90 3.12 -4.31
N VAL A 67 1.78 3.15 -3.58
CA VAL A 67 1.74 3.55 -2.18
C VAL A 67 1.91 2.30 -1.32
N ASP A 68 3.10 2.08 -0.78
CA ASP A 68 3.37 1.04 0.21
C ASP A 68 3.47 1.62 1.63
N VAL A 69 3.50 0.74 2.63
CA VAL A 69 3.66 1.08 4.05
C VAL A 69 4.90 1.95 4.29
N ARG A 70 6.06 1.50 3.80
CA ARG A 70 7.36 2.15 4.10
C ARG A 70 7.75 3.26 3.14
N ARG A 71 7.25 3.23 1.90
CA ARG A 71 7.61 4.20 0.86
C ARG A 71 6.49 4.35 -0.17
N THR A 72 6.40 5.53 -0.78
CA THR A 72 5.62 5.75 -1.99
C THR A 72 6.61 5.91 -3.13
N SER A 73 6.40 5.17 -4.21
CA SER A 73 7.24 5.22 -5.40
C SER A 73 6.38 5.56 -6.61
N THR A 74 6.78 6.59 -7.36
CA THR A 74 6.11 7.03 -8.58
C THR A 74 7.00 6.70 -9.77
N TYR A 75 6.48 5.89 -10.68
CA TYR A 75 7.17 5.43 -11.87
C TYR A 75 6.47 5.98 -13.11
N PRO A 76 7.17 6.66 -14.02
CA PRO A 76 6.66 6.88 -15.37
C PRO A 76 6.37 5.51 -16.02
N TRP A 77 5.25 5.36 -16.75
CA TRP A 77 4.90 4.08 -17.37
C TRP A 77 6.00 3.56 -18.32
N ARG A 78 6.74 4.46 -18.97
CA ARG A 78 7.92 4.15 -19.81
C ARG A 78 9.05 3.44 -19.07
N ARG A 79 9.10 3.52 -17.74
CA ARG A 79 10.07 2.81 -16.90
C ARG A 79 9.57 1.44 -16.43
N VAL A 80 8.29 1.14 -16.61
CA VAL A 80 7.68 -0.15 -16.30
C VAL A 80 7.83 -1.07 -17.50
N GLN A 81 8.51 -2.20 -17.31
CA GLN A 81 8.80 -3.17 -18.37
C GLN A 81 7.75 -4.29 -18.41
N GLU A 82 7.29 -4.74 -17.25
CA GLU A 82 6.40 -5.90 -17.13
C GLU A 82 5.64 -5.85 -15.80
N VAL A 83 4.46 -6.47 -15.76
CA VAL A 83 3.71 -6.72 -14.52
C VAL A 83 3.50 -8.22 -14.38
N ARG A 84 4.08 -8.81 -13.33
CA ARG A 84 4.03 -10.24 -13.03
C ARG A 84 3.03 -10.52 -11.91
N THR A 85 2.48 -11.73 -11.91
CA THR A 85 1.44 -12.17 -10.97
C THR A 85 1.75 -13.47 -10.23
N LYS A 86 2.94 -14.07 -10.46
CA LYS A 86 3.29 -15.41 -9.92
C LYS A 86 3.20 -15.50 -8.40
N TYR A 87 3.62 -14.46 -7.69
CA TYR A 87 3.61 -14.39 -6.22
C TYR A 87 2.72 -13.26 -5.69
N GLY A 88 1.77 -12.79 -6.49
CA GLY A 88 1.12 -11.50 -6.30
C GLY A 88 1.64 -10.47 -7.30
N ILE A 89 1.24 -9.20 -7.15
CA ILE A 89 1.61 -8.15 -8.13
C ILE A 89 3.06 -7.72 -7.90
N GLU A 90 3.90 -8.02 -8.90
CA GLU A 90 5.26 -7.52 -9.01
C GLU A 90 5.38 -6.61 -10.23
N VAL A 91 5.93 -5.42 -10.04
CA VAL A 91 6.16 -4.45 -11.11
C VAL A 91 7.63 -4.51 -11.47
N VAL A 92 7.94 -4.94 -12.69
CA VAL A 92 9.31 -4.96 -13.22
C VAL A 92 9.58 -3.60 -13.84
N THR A 93 10.64 -2.95 -13.38
CA THR A 93 11.06 -1.63 -13.85
C THR A 93 12.52 -1.64 -14.28
N THR A 94 13.00 -0.55 -14.86
CA THR A 94 14.43 -0.38 -15.16
C THR A 94 15.34 -0.46 -13.93
N GLU A 95 14.81 -0.23 -12.73
CA GLU A 95 15.56 -0.35 -11.46
C GLU A 95 15.49 -1.77 -10.85
N GLY A 96 14.73 -2.67 -11.48
CA GLY A 96 14.55 -4.04 -11.04
C GLY A 96 13.09 -4.37 -10.68
N VAL A 97 12.92 -5.52 -10.01
CA VAL A 97 11.62 -6.07 -9.65
C VAL A 97 11.13 -5.50 -8.32
N ARG A 98 9.93 -4.90 -8.34
CA ARG A 98 9.29 -4.36 -7.15
C ARG A 98 8.08 -5.20 -6.74
N ARG A 99 8.21 -5.89 -5.60
CA ARG A 99 7.08 -6.51 -4.89
C ARG A 99 6.29 -5.45 -4.12
N THR A 100 4.98 -5.56 -4.17
CA THR A 100 4.04 -4.56 -3.63
C THR A 100 3.32 -5.10 -2.40
N TRP A 101 2.95 -4.22 -1.48
CA TRP A 101 2.25 -4.61 -0.25
C TRP A 101 0.77 -4.94 -0.48
N LEU A 102 0.16 -4.36 -1.52
CA LEU A 102 -1.28 -4.47 -1.77
C LEU A 102 -1.71 -5.90 -2.17
N ALA A 103 -0.87 -6.59 -2.93
CA ALA A 103 -1.18 -7.91 -3.48
C ALA A 103 0.02 -8.84 -3.28
N THR A 104 0.23 -9.27 -2.02
CA THR A 104 1.35 -10.13 -1.61
C THR A 104 1.16 -11.62 -1.93
N ARG A 105 0.02 -11.98 -2.51
CA ARG A 105 -0.30 -13.35 -2.93
C ARG A 105 -1.16 -13.33 -4.19
N PRO A 106 -1.13 -14.38 -5.03
CA PRO A 106 -1.94 -14.44 -6.26
C PRO A 106 -3.45 -14.44 -6.03
N THR A 107 -3.90 -14.86 -4.84
CA THR A 107 -5.33 -14.94 -4.46
C THR A 107 -5.79 -13.75 -3.63
N ALA A 108 -5.08 -12.61 -3.69
CA ALA A 108 -5.49 -11.41 -2.97
C ALA A 108 -6.80 -10.87 -3.59
N ALA A 109 -7.78 -10.57 -2.74
CA ALA A 109 -9.01 -9.90 -3.16
C ALA A 109 -8.76 -8.41 -3.27
N LEU A 110 -8.89 -7.88 -4.48
CA LEU A 110 -8.64 -6.49 -4.81
C LEU A 110 -9.94 -5.79 -5.20
N GLY A 111 -9.82 -4.49 -5.44
CA GLY A 111 -10.90 -3.68 -5.96
C GLY A 111 -10.35 -2.58 -6.83
N ILE A 112 -11.02 -2.31 -7.94
CA ILE A 112 -10.68 -1.25 -8.88
C ILE A 112 -11.73 -0.16 -8.72
N ARG A 113 -11.27 1.06 -8.48
CA ARG A 113 -12.10 2.26 -8.48
C ARG A 113 -11.72 3.10 -9.68
N ARG A 114 -12.66 3.29 -10.62
CA ARG A 114 -12.45 4.11 -11.81
C ARG A 114 -12.85 5.57 -11.53
N PRO A 115 -12.29 6.53 -12.29
CA PRO A 115 -12.76 7.91 -12.20
C PRO A 115 -14.24 7.98 -12.59
N GLY A 116 -15.03 8.70 -11.80
CA GLY A 116 -16.45 8.94 -12.06
C GLY A 116 -17.43 7.90 -11.51
N ASP A 117 -17.01 6.65 -11.24
CA ASP A 117 -17.96 5.61 -10.78
C ASP A 117 -18.25 5.64 -9.26
N GLY A 118 -17.39 6.27 -8.46
CA GLY A 118 -17.52 6.42 -7.00
C GLY A 118 -17.47 5.10 -6.20
N ALA A 119 -17.87 3.99 -6.80
CA ALA A 119 -17.87 2.65 -6.28
C ALA A 119 -16.48 1.99 -6.43
N THR A 120 -16.35 0.79 -5.88
CA THR A 120 -15.17 -0.04 -6.08
C THR A 120 -15.66 -1.37 -6.62
N THR A 121 -15.30 -1.68 -7.85
CA THR A 121 -15.60 -2.96 -8.47
C THR A 121 -14.68 -4.01 -7.88
N ALA A 122 -15.22 -5.14 -7.43
CA ALA A 122 -14.42 -6.27 -6.98
C ALA A 122 -13.53 -6.77 -8.12
N ALA A 123 -12.29 -7.10 -7.81
CA ALA A 123 -11.33 -7.62 -8.77
C ALA A 123 -10.40 -8.64 -8.13
N ASP A 124 -9.84 -9.53 -8.93
CA ASP A 124 -8.72 -10.38 -8.49
C ASP A 124 -7.35 -9.78 -8.89
N VAL A 125 -6.28 -10.50 -8.57
CA VAL A 125 -4.90 -10.10 -8.90
C VAL A 125 -4.65 -10.03 -10.40
N ARG A 126 -5.25 -10.94 -11.17
CA ARG A 126 -5.05 -11.01 -12.62
C ARG A 126 -5.73 -9.82 -13.29
N GLU A 127 -6.98 -9.55 -12.95
CA GLU A 127 -7.74 -8.41 -13.46
C GLU A 127 -7.08 -7.09 -13.10
N ALA A 128 -6.63 -6.93 -11.85
CA ALA A 128 -5.87 -5.74 -11.46
C ALA A 128 -4.55 -5.61 -12.23
N ALA A 129 -3.82 -6.71 -12.43
CA ALA A 129 -2.59 -6.70 -13.22
C ALA A 129 -2.86 -6.37 -14.69
N ASP A 130 -3.97 -6.82 -15.27
CA ASP A 130 -4.37 -6.50 -16.65
C ASP A 130 -4.66 -5.00 -16.80
N VAL A 131 -5.28 -4.37 -15.80
CA VAL A 131 -5.44 -2.90 -15.76
C VAL A 131 -4.09 -2.17 -15.69
N LEU A 132 -3.13 -2.67 -14.92
CA LEU A 132 -1.78 -2.09 -14.90
C LEU A 132 -1.08 -2.29 -16.26
N ARG A 133 -1.15 -3.50 -16.84
CA ARG A 133 -0.53 -3.84 -18.13
C ARG A 133 -1.07 -3.01 -19.28
N ALA A 134 -2.34 -2.63 -19.24
CA ALA A 134 -2.95 -1.76 -20.25
C ALA A 134 -2.24 -0.40 -20.40
N HIS A 135 -1.48 0.05 -19.40
CA HIS A 135 -0.69 1.28 -19.45
C HIS A 135 0.79 1.03 -19.78
N VAL A 136 1.25 -0.22 -19.78
CA VAL A 136 2.64 -0.55 -20.07
C VAL A 136 2.86 -0.36 -21.58
N PRO A 137 3.76 0.55 -22.00
CA PRO A 137 4.01 0.77 -23.40
C PRO A 137 4.62 -0.47 -24.04
N ALA A 138 4.24 -0.73 -25.30
CA ALA A 138 4.88 -1.78 -26.07
C ALA A 138 6.40 -1.52 -26.16
N PRO A 139 7.24 -2.57 -26.12
CA PRO A 139 8.67 -2.41 -26.33
C PRO A 139 8.93 -1.67 -27.64
N VAL A 140 9.66 -0.55 -27.56
CA VAL A 140 10.08 0.19 -28.76
C VAL A 140 11.14 -0.65 -29.46
N VAL A 141 10.79 -1.25 -30.59
CA VAL A 141 11.78 -1.86 -31.48
C VAL A 141 12.49 -0.70 -32.17
N GLN A 142 13.77 -0.52 -31.84
CA GLN A 142 14.57 0.52 -32.44
C GLN A 142 15.42 -0.07 -33.57
N ASP A 143 15.17 0.37 -34.80
CA ASP A 143 16.01 0.07 -35.95
C ASP A 143 17.10 1.13 -36.08
N GLY A 144 18.34 0.75 -35.77
CA GLY A 144 19.53 1.60 -35.91
C GLY A 144 20.26 1.90 -34.59
N PRO A 145 21.38 2.66 -34.65
CA PRO A 145 22.18 2.97 -33.47
C PRO A 145 21.36 3.70 -32.39
N PRO A 146 21.55 3.42 -31.08
CA PRO A 146 20.89 4.13 -29.99
C PRO A 146 21.03 5.65 -30.15
N PRO A 147 19.97 6.44 -29.89
CA PRO A 147 20.10 7.90 -29.92
C PRO A 147 21.22 8.35 -28.97
N ALA A 148 22.00 9.34 -29.41
CA ALA A 148 23.17 9.84 -28.67
C ALA A 148 22.82 10.42 -27.28
N THR A 149 21.55 10.78 -27.07
CA THR A 149 21.04 11.30 -25.80
C THR A 149 19.63 10.78 -25.54
N VAL A 150 19.44 10.07 -24.42
CA VAL A 150 18.13 9.66 -23.91
C VAL A 150 17.88 10.39 -22.60
N GLU A 151 16.83 11.22 -22.54
CA GLU A 151 16.40 11.79 -21.27
C GLU A 151 15.69 10.71 -20.46
N ALA A 152 16.36 10.23 -19.40
CA ALA A 152 15.87 9.14 -18.60
C ALA A 152 14.74 9.62 -17.67
N ALA A 153 13.48 9.31 -17.99
CA ALA A 153 12.32 9.73 -17.19
C ALA A 153 12.51 9.41 -15.69
N THR A 154 12.44 10.40 -14.81
CA THR A 154 12.85 10.25 -13.40
C THR A 154 11.87 9.40 -12.60
N ILE A 155 12.39 8.48 -11.79
CA ILE A 155 11.63 7.73 -10.79
C ILE A 155 11.75 8.46 -9.46
N VAL A 156 10.62 8.71 -8.79
CA VAL A 156 10.60 9.43 -7.50
C VAL A 156 10.26 8.46 -6.38
N HIS A 157 11.03 8.53 -5.30
CA HIS A 157 10.81 7.73 -4.11
C HIS A 157 10.68 8.62 -2.88
N ARG A 158 9.55 8.52 -2.19
CA ARG A 158 9.30 9.20 -0.91
C ARG A 158 9.21 8.18 0.21
N VAL A 159 10.20 8.19 1.10
CA VAL A 159 10.20 7.32 2.29
C VAL A 159 9.26 7.86 3.36
N HIS A 160 8.57 6.96 4.06
CA HIS A 160 7.71 7.29 5.20
C HIS A 160 8.44 7.01 6.52
N GLY A 161 9.58 7.68 6.72
CA GLY A 161 10.40 7.52 7.93
C GLY A 161 9.57 7.69 9.21
N TRP A 162 8.73 8.73 9.25
CA TRP A 162 7.80 8.98 10.36
C TRP A 162 6.84 7.82 10.65
N THR A 163 6.32 7.13 9.63
CA THR A 163 5.43 5.99 9.84
C THR A 163 6.17 4.81 10.48
N VAL A 164 7.41 4.56 10.05
CA VAL A 164 8.25 3.51 10.64
C VAL A 164 8.61 3.88 12.08
N THR A 165 9.07 5.10 12.32
CA THR A 165 9.41 5.58 13.66
C THR A 165 8.20 5.52 14.60
N ALA A 166 7.03 6.00 14.17
CA ALA A 166 5.81 5.94 14.97
C ALA A 166 5.40 4.49 15.30
N MET A 167 5.54 3.56 14.35
CA MET A 167 5.26 2.15 14.59
C MET A 167 6.21 1.53 15.61
N ILE A 168 7.50 1.87 15.57
CA ILE A 168 8.49 1.41 16.55
C ILE A 168 8.16 1.98 17.93
N VAL A 169 7.99 3.30 18.04
CA VAL A 169 7.76 3.98 19.32
C VAL A 169 6.45 3.51 19.96
N LEU A 170 5.35 3.47 19.21
CA LEU A 170 4.07 2.99 19.71
C LEU A 170 4.10 1.50 20.06
N GLY A 171 4.84 0.69 19.29
CA GLY A 171 5.01 -0.73 19.58
C GLY A 171 5.75 -0.95 20.90
N VAL A 172 6.88 -0.26 21.10
CA VAL A 172 7.63 -0.31 22.37
C VAL A 172 6.77 0.16 23.53
N ALA A 173 6.09 1.30 23.38
CA ALA A 173 5.21 1.83 24.43
C ALA A 173 4.06 0.87 24.76
N ALA A 174 3.44 0.24 23.75
CA ALA A 174 2.39 -0.75 23.95
C ALA A 174 2.90 -2.01 24.64
N SER A 175 4.12 -2.48 24.30
CA SER A 175 4.76 -3.60 24.97
C SER A 175 5.13 -3.29 26.43
N MET A 176 5.68 -2.11 26.71
CA MET A 176 5.98 -1.67 28.08
C MET A 176 4.71 -1.59 28.92
N ALA A 177 3.65 -0.95 28.38
CA ALA A 177 2.35 -0.91 29.03
C ALA A 177 1.86 -2.33 29.33
N GLY A 178 1.82 -3.23 28.35
CA GLY A 178 1.39 -4.62 28.57
C GLY A 178 2.25 -5.39 29.59
N ALA A 179 3.53 -5.08 29.69
CA ALA A 179 4.46 -5.67 30.67
C ALA A 179 4.37 -5.05 32.08
N GLN A 180 3.57 -3.98 32.25
CA GLN A 180 3.51 -3.18 33.48
C GLN A 180 4.88 -2.64 33.93
N LEU A 181 5.75 -2.35 32.96
CA LEU A 181 7.07 -1.71 33.14
C LEU A 181 6.95 -0.19 32.95
#